data_AF-A0A1I8B5R3-F1
#
_entry.id   AF-A0A1I8B5R3-F1
#
_cell.length_a   1.000
_cell.length_b   1.000
_cell.length_c   1.000
_cell.angle_alpha   90.00
_cell.angle_beta   90.00
_cell.angle_gamma   90.00
#
_symmetry.space_group_name_H-M   'P 1'
#
loop_
_entity.id
_entity.type
_entity.pdbx_description
1 polymer ?
#
loop_
_entity_poly.entity_id
_entity_poly.type
_entity_poly.pdbx_seq_one_letter_code
_entity_poly.pdbx_strand_id
1 'polypeptide(L)'
;MPQQKQYSKLFPVFLLALAFLLLANFLLMIMLEMSSNEKPIRNNNNHQLCILFPFKNRWDLAQITIPKLDIFLKSQHINSPKFIIINQTDNYRFNRASLLNIGSLEAKKQNCDYIALHDIDIGFL
;
A
#
# COMPACT_ATOMS: atom_id res chain seq x y z
N MET A 1 7.45 -40.51 52.60
CA MET A 1 7.98 -39.89 51.36
C MET A 1 6.86 -39.16 50.58
N PRO A 2 6.39 -37.98 51.04
CA PRO A 2 5.35 -37.21 50.33
C PRO A 2 5.90 -36.24 49.27
N GLN A 3 7.18 -35.84 49.34
CA GLN A 3 7.74 -34.81 48.46
C GLN A 3 7.82 -35.24 46.98
N GLN A 4 8.21 -36.49 46.66
CA GLN A 4 8.32 -36.96 45.27
C GLN A 4 6.99 -36.94 44.49
N LYS A 5 5.85 -37.08 45.17
CA LYS A 5 4.52 -37.10 44.52
C LYS A 5 4.00 -35.70 44.15
N GLN A 6 4.58 -34.66 44.76
CA GLN A 6 4.24 -33.26 44.49
C GLN A 6 5.01 -32.72 43.28
N TYR A 7 6.29 -33.09 43.15
CA TYR A 7 7.11 -32.71 41.99
C TYR A 7 6.61 -33.31 40.66
N SER A 8 6.09 -34.55 40.68
CA SER A 8 5.57 -35.20 39.46
C SER A 8 4.32 -34.51 38.86
N LYS A 9 3.54 -33.81 39.68
CA LYS A 9 2.38 -33.01 39.23
C LYS A 9 2.75 -31.56 38.90
N LEU A 10 3.78 -31.01 39.52
CA LEU A 10 4.22 -29.63 39.33
C LEU A 10 5.03 -29.46 38.02
N PHE A 11 5.82 -30.47 37.65
CA PHE A 11 6.63 -30.47 36.44
C PHE A 11 5.84 -30.30 35.12
N PRO A 12 4.72 -31.01 34.86
CA PRO A 12 3.94 -30.80 33.64
C PRO A 12 3.26 -29.42 33.60
N VAL A 13 2.87 -28.87 34.76
CA VAL A 13 2.30 -27.51 34.85
C VAL A 13 3.36 -26.46 34.48
N PHE A 14 4.60 -26.66 34.93
CA PHE A 14 5.72 -25.79 34.56
C PHE A 14 6.03 -25.85 33.06
N LEU A 15 6.04 -27.04 32.46
CA LEU A 15 6.23 -27.22 31.02
C LEU A 15 5.11 -26.56 30.20
N LEU A 16 3.86 -26.69 30.65
CA LEU A 16 2.71 -26.02 30.04
C LEU A 16 2.83 -24.50 30.12
N ALA A 17 3.22 -23.96 31.28
CA ALA A 17 3.44 -22.53 31.45
C ALA A 17 4.57 -22.01 30.54
N LEU A 18 5.66 -22.77 30.43
CA LEU A 18 6.78 -22.42 29.54
C LEU A 18 6.37 -22.45 28.07
N ALA A 19 5.63 -23.49 27.65
CA ALA A 19 5.11 -23.60 26.28
C ALA A 19 4.17 -22.42 25.95
N PHE A 20 3.30 -22.03 26.89
CA PHE A 20 2.42 -20.89 26.73
C PHE A 20 3.20 -19.57 26.60
N LEU A 21 4.26 -19.38 27.39
CA LEU A 21 5.11 -18.20 27.33
C LEU A 21 5.86 -18.09 25.99
N LEU A 22 6.39 -19.22 25.50
CA LEU A 22 7.03 -19.31 24.19
C LEU A 22 6.05 -19.01 23.06
N LEU A 23 4.84 -19.55 23.13
CA LEU A 23 3.77 -19.28 22.17
C LEU A 23 3.36 -17.80 22.18
N ALA A 24 3.20 -17.19 23.37
CA ALA A 24 2.86 -15.79 23.51
C ALA A 24 3.95 -14.88 22.90
N ASN A 25 5.22 -15.17 23.15
CA ASN A 25 6.35 -14.43 22.56
C ASN A 25 6.42 -14.61 21.04
N PHE A 26 6.14 -15.82 20.53
CA PHE A 26 6.06 -16.08 19.10
C PHE A 26 4.92 -15.30 18.43
N LEU A 27 3.73 -15.30 19.04
CA LEU A 27 2.60 -14.51 18.58
C LEU A 27 2.88 -13.00 18.64
N LEU A 28 3.57 -12.53 19.67
CA LEU A 28 3.97 -11.12 19.79
C LEU A 28 4.92 -10.71 18.65
N MET A 29 5.88 -11.56 18.29
CA MET A 29 6.78 -11.30 17.16
C MET A 29 6.02 -11.19 15.83
N ILE A 30 5.04 -12.06 15.59
CA ILE A 30 4.19 -11.97 14.39
C ILE A 30 3.40 -10.66 14.36
N MET A 31 2.83 -10.25 15.49
CA MET A 31 2.07 -8.99 15.58
C MET A 31 2.97 -7.77 15.34
N LEU A 32 4.20 -7.78 15.86
CA LEU A 32 5.16 -6.70 15.66
C LEU A 32 5.58 -6.58 14.19
N GLU A 33 5.78 -7.71 13.50
CA GLU A 33 6.11 -7.72 12.06
C GLU A 33 4.97 -7.15 11.20
N MET A 34 3.71 -7.39 11.60
CA MET A 34 2.57 -6.80 10.90
C MET A 34 2.44 -5.29 11.13
N SER A 35 2.92 -4.79 12.28
CA SER A 35 2.83 -3.38 12.68
C SER A 35 3.95 -2.50 12.10
N SER A 36 5.15 -3.05 11.90
CA SER A 36 6.34 -2.31 11.42
C SER A 36 6.27 -1.86 9.95
N ASN A 37 5.16 -2.08 9.25
CA ASN A 37 4.95 -1.63 7.87
C ASN A 37 4.67 -0.12 7.71
N GLU A 38 4.73 0.66 8.79
CA GLU A 38 4.76 2.11 8.67
C GLU A 38 6.13 2.56 8.15
N LYS A 39 6.14 3.02 6.89
CA LYS A 39 7.33 3.52 6.23
C LYS A 39 7.91 4.71 7.03
N PRO A 40 9.24 4.78 7.22
CA PRO A 40 9.85 5.93 7.88
C PRO A 40 9.51 7.22 7.11
N ILE A 41 9.23 8.30 7.85
CA ILE A 41 9.00 9.63 7.28
C ILE A 41 10.25 10.00 6.48
N ARG A 42 10.13 10.00 5.14
CA ARG A 42 11.25 10.31 4.25
C ARG A 42 11.48 11.82 4.28
N ASN A 43 12.60 12.26 4.86
CA ASN A 43 13.14 13.59 4.64
C ASN A 43 13.82 13.63 3.26
N ASN A 44 13.01 13.61 2.19
CA ASN A 44 13.46 13.97 0.86
C ASN A 44 12.84 15.32 0.52
N ASN A 45 13.67 16.33 0.31
CA ASN A 45 13.22 17.64 -0.17
C ASN A 45 12.58 17.58 -1.58
N ASN A 46 12.62 16.40 -2.23
CA ASN A 46 11.92 16.11 -3.48
C ASN A 46 10.67 15.30 -3.19
N HIS A 47 9.53 15.98 -3.16
CA HIS A 47 8.23 15.33 -3.12
C HIS A 47 7.90 14.64 -4.44
N GLN A 48 7.42 13.41 -4.36
CA GLN A 48 7.06 12.58 -5.50
C GLN A 48 5.55 12.64 -5.77
N LEU A 49 5.17 13.27 -6.89
CA LEU A 49 3.78 13.27 -7.39
C LEU A 49 3.49 12.00 -8.19
N CYS A 50 2.33 11.41 -7.93
CA CYS A 50 1.75 10.35 -8.75
C CYS A 50 0.35 10.73 -9.24
N ILE A 51 0.07 10.44 -10.50
CA ILE A 51 -1.19 10.82 -11.15
C ILE A 51 -1.91 9.55 -11.53
N LEU A 52 -3.10 9.39 -10.98
CA LEU A 52 -3.92 8.20 -11.11
C LEU A 52 -4.96 8.44 -12.21
N PHE A 53 -4.92 7.59 -13.24
CA PHE A 53 -5.88 7.58 -14.33
C PHE A 53 -6.77 6.35 -14.24
N PRO A 54 -8.03 6.48 -13.76
CA PRO A 54 -8.99 5.40 -13.88
C PRO A 54 -9.33 5.27 -15.37
N PHE A 55 -9.21 4.05 -15.91
CA PHE A 55 -9.21 3.84 -17.35
C PHE A 55 -10.09 2.66 -17.78
N LYS A 56 -10.83 2.84 -18.88
CA LYS A 56 -11.56 1.78 -19.58
C LYS A 56 -11.81 2.17 -21.04
N ASN A 57 -11.19 1.48 -22.00
CA ASN A 57 -11.42 1.62 -23.45
C ASN A 57 -11.31 3.08 -23.98
N ARG A 58 -10.26 3.81 -23.59
CA ARG A 58 -10.01 5.22 -24.00
C ARG A 58 -8.56 5.46 -24.44
N TRP A 59 -7.95 4.49 -25.13
CA TRP A 59 -6.51 4.53 -25.44
C TRP A 59 -6.09 5.73 -26.29
N ASP A 60 -6.88 6.07 -27.30
CA ASP A 60 -6.60 7.22 -28.19
C ASP A 60 -6.49 8.53 -27.39
N LEU A 61 -7.37 8.68 -26.41
CA LEU A 61 -7.37 9.85 -25.54
C LEU A 61 -6.20 9.81 -24.55
N ALA A 62 -5.87 8.64 -24.00
CA ALA A 62 -4.72 8.49 -23.11
C ALA A 62 -3.39 8.86 -23.77
N GLN A 63 -3.21 8.48 -25.04
CA GLN A 63 -2.02 8.80 -25.83
C GLN A 63 -1.86 10.31 -26.07
N ILE A 64 -2.95 11.08 -26.00
CA ILE A 64 -2.92 12.54 -26.15
C ILE A 64 -2.78 13.22 -24.78
N THR A 65 -3.58 12.80 -23.81
CA THR A 65 -3.71 13.45 -22.50
C THR A 65 -2.43 13.31 -21.66
N ILE A 66 -1.84 12.11 -21.58
CA ILE A 66 -0.69 11.86 -20.70
C ILE A 66 0.55 12.67 -21.12
N PRO A 67 0.96 12.70 -22.41
CA PRO A 67 2.11 13.52 -22.82
C PRO A 67 1.87 15.02 -22.64
N LYS A 68 0.65 15.52 -22.94
CA LYS A 68 0.31 16.93 -22.70
C LYS A 68 0.42 17.29 -21.22
N LEU A 69 -0.09 16.44 -20.35
CA LEU A 69 0.00 16.64 -18.91
C LEU A 69 1.45 16.60 -18.42
N ASP A 70 2.29 15.70 -18.94
CA ASP A 70 3.72 15.67 -18.62
C ASP A 70 4.44 16.97 -19.00
N ILE A 71 4.17 17.52 -20.18
CA ILE A 71 4.70 18.82 -20.61
C ILE A 71 4.22 19.94 -19.68
N PHE A 72 2.92 19.95 -19.37
CA PHE A 72 2.34 20.94 -18.46
C PHE A 72 3.02 20.88 -17.08
N LEU A 73 3.14 19.70 -16.47
CA LEU A 73 3.73 19.54 -15.14
C LEU A 73 5.21 19.94 -15.11
N LYS A 74 5.98 19.59 -16.15
CA LYS A 74 7.37 20.04 -16.30
C LYS A 74 7.48 21.56 -16.39
N SER A 75 6.54 22.22 -17.07
CA SER A 75 6.48 23.70 -17.10
C SER A 75 6.20 24.32 -15.72
N GLN A 76 5.57 23.55 -14.81
CA GLN A 76 5.32 23.93 -13.42
C GLN A 76 6.43 23.45 -12.45
N HIS A 77 7.62 23.10 -12.98
CA HIS A 77 8.77 22.59 -12.22
C HIS A 77 8.55 21.24 -11.51
N ILE A 78 7.57 20.45 -11.95
CA ILE A 78 7.36 19.07 -11.50
C ILE A 78 8.05 18.15 -12.52
N ASN A 79 9.34 17.88 -12.29
CA ASN A 79 10.22 17.29 -13.32
C ASN A 79 10.09 15.77 -13.48
N SER A 80 9.48 15.06 -12.53
CA SER A 80 9.44 13.59 -12.56
C SER A 80 8.13 13.01 -11.98
N PRO A 81 6.95 13.40 -12.50
CA PRO A 81 5.69 12.78 -12.09
C PRO A 81 5.64 11.31 -12.51
N LYS A 82 4.99 10.45 -11.73
CA LYS A 82 4.66 9.08 -12.15
C LYS A 82 3.21 9.00 -12.59
N PHE A 83 2.96 8.40 -13.74
CA PHE A 83 1.61 8.17 -14.24
C PHE A 83 1.21 6.71 -14.00
N ILE A 84 0.08 6.52 -13.32
CA ILE A 84 -0.46 5.19 -12.99
C ILE A 84 -1.81 5.05 -13.68
N ILE A 85 -1.89 4.15 -14.65
CA ILE A 85 -3.13 3.88 -15.39
C ILE A 85 -3.78 2.64 -14.78
N ILE A 86 -4.99 2.79 -14.22
CA ILE A 86 -5.73 1.71 -13.58
C ILE A 86 -6.82 1.24 -14.54
N ASN A 87 -6.53 0.16 -15.26
CA ASN A 87 -7.41 -0.40 -16.28
C ASN A 87 -8.49 -1.31 -15.68
N GLN A 88 -9.77 -0.99 -15.91
CA GLN A 88 -10.89 -1.89 -15.59
C GLN A 88 -11.15 -2.85 -16.76
N THR A 89 -10.87 -4.13 -16.54
CA THR A 89 -10.94 -5.18 -17.58
C THR A 89 -12.27 -5.93 -17.61
N ASP A 90 -13.09 -5.82 -16.58
CA ASP A 90 -14.41 -6.46 -16.52
C ASP A 90 -15.46 -5.74 -17.37
N ASN A 91 -16.58 -6.42 -17.62
CA ASN A 91 -17.71 -5.89 -18.40
C ASN A 91 -18.73 -5.10 -17.55
N TYR A 92 -18.47 -4.84 -16.27
CA TYR A 92 -19.38 -4.05 -15.44
C TYR A 92 -19.34 -2.56 -15.82
N ARG A 93 -20.25 -1.79 -15.23
CA ARG A 93 -20.20 -0.32 -15.32
C ARG A 93 -18.87 0.18 -14.78
N PHE A 94 -18.35 1.24 -15.40
CA PHE A 94 -17.09 1.85 -15.00
C PHE A 94 -17.17 2.33 -13.54
N ASN A 95 -16.28 1.82 -12.68
CA ASN A 95 -16.24 2.16 -11.27
C ASN A 95 -15.01 3.00 -10.96
N ARG A 96 -15.12 4.30 -11.23
CA ARG A 96 -14.06 5.28 -11.01
C ARG A 96 -13.49 5.23 -9.58
N ALA A 97 -14.35 5.21 -8.57
CA ALA A 97 -13.94 5.25 -7.17
C ALA A 97 -13.10 4.02 -6.77
N SER A 98 -13.54 2.83 -7.18
CA SER A 98 -12.79 1.59 -6.92
C SER A 98 -11.41 1.61 -7.58
N LEU A 99 -11.31 2.06 -8.83
CA LEU A 99 -10.03 2.16 -9.54
C LEU A 99 -9.07 3.16 -8.87
N LEU A 100 -9.58 4.28 -8.36
CA LEU A 100 -8.77 5.26 -7.63
C LEU A 100 -8.28 4.70 -6.29
N ASN A 101 -9.10 3.91 -5.58
CA ASN A 101 -8.66 3.22 -4.36
C ASN A 101 -7.51 2.25 -4.64
N ILE A 102 -7.61 1.44 -5.70
CA ILE A 102 -6.54 0.55 -6.15
C ILE A 102 -5.30 1.37 -6.53
N GLY A 103 -5.48 2.46 -7.28
CA GLY A 103 -4.40 3.35 -7.69
C GLY A 103 -3.67 3.99 -6.50
N SER A 104 -4.37 4.32 -5.42
CA SER A 104 -3.78 4.85 -4.19
C SER A 104 -2.85 3.83 -3.52
N LEU A 105 -3.24 2.55 -3.50
CA LEU A 105 -2.39 1.48 -2.99
C LEU A 105 -1.14 1.30 -3.86
N GLU A 106 -1.27 1.39 -5.19
CA GLU A 106 -0.13 1.32 -6.10
C GLU A 106 0.80 2.54 -5.96
N ALA A 107 0.26 3.75 -5.78
CA ALA A 107 1.05 4.93 -5.49
C ALA A 107 1.85 4.78 -4.18
N LYS A 108 1.24 4.20 -3.14
CA LYS A 108 1.93 3.91 -1.88
C LYS A 108 3.10 2.94 -2.10
N LYS A 109 2.94 1.89 -2.92
CA LYS A 109 4.02 0.97 -3.28
C LYS A 109 5.14 1.67 -4.05
N GLN A 110 4.79 2.62 -4.91
CA GLN A 110 5.70 3.46 -5.69
C GLN A 110 6.40 4.57 -4.89
N ASN A 111 6.17 4.68 -3.59
CA ASN A 111 6.71 5.73 -2.71
C ASN A 111 6.35 7.16 -3.17
N CYS A 112 5.10 7.36 -3.57
CA CYS A 112 4.57 8.70 -3.87
C CYS A 112 4.20 9.42 -2.56
N ASP A 113 4.50 10.73 -2.49
CA ASP A 113 4.12 11.57 -1.35
C ASP A 113 2.75 12.21 -1.57
N TYR A 114 2.42 12.52 -2.83
CA TYR A 114 1.14 13.09 -3.23
C TYR A 114 0.53 12.31 -4.39
N ILE A 115 -0.80 12.27 -4.40
CA ILE A 115 -1.57 11.70 -5.51
C ILE A 115 -2.50 12.76 -6.10
N ALA A 116 -2.61 12.80 -7.42
CA ALA A 116 -3.66 13.51 -8.15
C ALA A 116 -4.59 12.51 -8.84
N LEU A 117 -5.88 12.69 -8.68
CA LEU A 117 -6.91 11.84 -9.28
C LEU A 117 -7.35 12.53 -10.58
N HIS A 118 -6.92 12.01 -11.73
CA HIS A 118 -7.13 12.68 -13.01
C HIS A 118 -7.92 11.78 -13.97
N ASP A 119 -9.02 12.28 -14.51
CA ASP A 119 -9.77 11.51 -15.51
C ASP A 119 -9.13 11.63 -16.87
N ILE A 120 -9.14 10.54 -17.63
CA ILE A 120 -8.48 10.51 -18.93
C ILE A 120 -9.17 11.42 -19.95
N ASP A 121 -10.45 11.74 -19.73
CA ASP A 121 -11.33 12.48 -20.62
C ASP A 121 -11.51 13.97 -20.30
N ILE A 122 -10.94 14.45 -19.19
CA ILE A 122 -10.87 15.88 -18.92
C ILE A 122 -9.67 16.44 -19.69
N GLY A 123 -9.95 17.01 -20.86
CA GLY A 123 -8.93 17.67 -21.69
C GLY A 123 -8.46 18.98 -21.07
N PHE A 124 -7.14 19.22 -21.13
CA PHE A 124 -6.60 20.58 -21.10
C PHE A 124 -6.95 21.22 -22.45
N LEU A 125 -8.01 22.04 -22.46
CA LEU A 125 -8.25 23.01 -23.54
C LEU A 125 -7.11 24.04 -23.55
#